data_AF-A0A7G9SEQ4-F1
#
_entry.id   AF-A0A7G9SEQ4-F1
#
_cell.length_a   1.000
_cell.length_b   1.000
_cell.length_c   1.000
_cell.angle_alpha   90.00
_cell.angle_beta   90.00
_cell.angle_gamma   90.00
#
_symmetry.space_group_name_H-M   'P 1'
#
loop_
_entity.id
_entity.type
_entity.pdbx_description
1 polymer ?
#
loop_
_entity_poly.entity_id
_entity_poly.type
_entity_poly.pdbx_seq_one_letter_code
_entity_poly.pdbx_strand_id
1 'polypeptide(L)'
;MKQALLIAGAALLVSAAPALAGPGHGKGHHNGHSFAGQPGCPPGLAKKNNGCLPPGQAKKLYSMGQRLPYGFNGYTPYNQIPYDLRRQYDLDPYGRYIYDQHYIYRVDPKTQIVSAILNAILR
;
A
#
# COMPACT_ATOMS: atom_id res chain seq x y z
N MET A 1 57.18 -39.16 -12.73
CA MET A 1 57.89 -37.97 -13.25
C MET A 1 57.84 -38.05 -14.77
N LYS A 2 57.26 -37.17 -15.59
CA LYS A 2 56.78 -35.78 -15.50
C LYS A 2 55.67 -35.64 -16.59
N GLN A 3 54.48 -35.12 -16.25
CA GLN A 3 53.94 -33.81 -16.70
C GLN A 3 53.96 -33.65 -18.24
N ALA A 4 52.90 -33.92 -19.00
CA ALA A 4 51.65 -33.13 -19.17
C ALA A 4 51.88 -31.66 -19.59
N LEU A 5 51.53 -31.31 -20.84
CA LEU A 5 50.41 -30.40 -21.16
C LEU A 5 50.35 -30.16 -22.69
N LEU A 6 49.20 -30.49 -23.27
CA LEU A 6 48.82 -30.26 -24.67
C LEU A 6 48.19 -28.88 -24.79
N ILE A 7 48.66 -28.08 -25.74
CA ILE A 7 47.98 -26.87 -26.22
C ILE A 7 47.26 -27.26 -27.51
N ALA A 8 45.93 -27.29 -27.49
CA ALA A 8 45.12 -27.37 -28.70
C ALA A 8 43.98 -26.36 -28.56
N GLY A 9 44.13 -25.24 -29.25
CA GLY A 9 43.06 -24.28 -29.45
C GLY A 9 41.99 -24.87 -30.38
N ALA A 10 40.73 -24.55 -30.11
CA ALA A 10 39.63 -24.78 -31.04
C ALA A 10 38.61 -23.65 -30.93
N ALA A 11 38.05 -23.31 -32.09
CA ALA A 11 37.35 -22.09 -32.45
C ALA A 11 36.03 -21.84 -31.70
N LEU A 12 35.67 -20.56 -31.58
CA LEU A 12 34.27 -20.14 -31.47
C LEU A 12 33.97 -19.11 -32.57
N LEU A 13 33.46 -19.62 -33.69
CA LEU A 13 32.75 -18.83 -34.69
C LEU A 13 31.41 -18.40 -34.06
N VAL A 14 31.25 -17.09 -33.83
CA VAL A 14 29.98 -16.50 -33.41
C VAL A 14 29.02 -16.57 -34.61
N SER A 15 28.14 -17.56 -34.61
CA SER A 15 27.00 -17.61 -35.52
C SER A 15 25.89 -16.70 -34.97
N ALA A 16 25.70 -15.54 -35.59
CA ALA A 16 24.50 -14.73 -35.39
C ALA A 16 23.32 -15.42 -36.10
N ALA A 17 22.42 -16.04 -35.33
CA ALA A 17 21.14 -16.52 -35.84
C ALA A 17 20.06 -15.45 -35.56
N PRO A 18 19.21 -15.09 -36.54
CA PRO A 18 18.02 -14.30 -36.26
C PRO A 18 17.03 -15.20 -35.52
N ALA A 19 16.73 -14.88 -34.27
CA ALA A 19 15.61 -15.50 -33.57
C ALA A 19 14.32 -15.02 -34.24
N LEU A 20 13.79 -15.86 -35.14
CA LEU A 20 12.40 -15.78 -35.61
C LEU A 20 11.49 -15.92 -34.38
N ALA A 21 10.94 -14.79 -33.94
CA ALA A 21 9.91 -14.75 -32.91
C ALA A 21 8.68 -15.52 -33.43
N GLY A 22 8.45 -16.72 -32.87
CA GLY A 22 7.24 -17.48 -33.12
C GLY A 22 6.00 -16.74 -32.58
N PRO A 23 4.80 -16.97 -33.14
CA PRO A 23 3.57 -16.35 -32.66
C PRO A 23 3.29 -16.81 -31.23
N GLY A 24 3.25 -15.85 -30.29
CA GLY A 24 2.91 -16.11 -28.90
C GLY A 24 1.50 -16.70 -28.79
N HIS A 25 1.42 -17.96 -28.39
CA HIS A 25 0.19 -18.65 -28.03
C HIS A 25 -0.29 -18.13 -26.66
N GLY A 26 -1.19 -17.15 -26.67
CA GLY A 26 -1.86 -16.67 -25.46
C GLY A 26 -2.88 -17.68 -24.95
N LYS A 27 -2.51 -18.51 -23.99
CA LYS A 27 -3.46 -19.35 -23.23
C LYS A 27 -4.24 -18.47 -22.26
N GLY A 28 -5.41 -17.99 -22.68
CA GLY A 28 -6.41 -17.41 -21.79
C GLY A 28 -7.02 -18.50 -20.91
N HIS A 29 -6.65 -18.52 -19.63
CA HIS A 29 -7.27 -19.39 -18.64
C HIS A 29 -8.51 -18.70 -18.07
N HIS A 30 -9.68 -19.21 -18.41
CA HIS A 30 -10.92 -18.96 -17.68
C HIS A 30 -10.92 -19.80 -16.40
N ASN A 31 -10.72 -19.15 -15.26
CA ASN A 31 -10.98 -19.66 -13.90
C ASN A 31 -11.34 -18.40 -13.09
N GLY A 32 -12.43 -18.29 -12.36
CA GLY A 32 -13.31 -19.25 -11.73
C GLY A 32 -14.01 -18.46 -10.61
N HIS A 33 -15.16 -18.95 -10.21
CA HIS A 33 -16.10 -18.30 -9.31
C HIS A 33 -15.53 -17.86 -7.94
N SER A 34 -15.95 -16.65 -7.53
CA SER A 34 -16.36 -16.22 -6.18
C SER A 34 -15.44 -16.45 -4.95
N PHE A 35 -15.36 -15.38 -4.13
CA PHE A 35 -14.98 -15.33 -2.70
C PHE A 35 -13.48 -15.21 -2.33
N ALA A 36 -12.82 -14.08 -2.63
CA ALA A 36 -11.82 -13.44 -1.75
C ALA A 36 -11.15 -12.23 -2.43
N GLY A 37 -11.40 -11.02 -1.93
CA GLY A 37 -10.69 -9.80 -2.32
C GLY A 37 -11.47 -8.93 -3.30
N GLN A 38 -11.68 -7.68 -2.91
CA GLN A 38 -12.50 -6.70 -3.62
C GLN A 38 -12.10 -6.54 -5.11
N PRO A 39 -13.08 -6.39 -6.03
CA PRO A 39 -12.80 -6.05 -7.42
C PRO A 39 -12.11 -4.68 -7.50
N GLY A 40 -11.02 -4.59 -8.29
CA GLY A 40 -10.32 -3.33 -8.55
C GLY A 40 -9.01 -3.12 -7.77
N CYS A 41 -8.55 -4.11 -7.00
CA CYS A 41 -7.31 -4.00 -6.23
C CYS A 41 -6.11 -4.54 -7.02
N PRO A 42 -5.03 -3.75 -7.21
CA PRO A 42 -3.85 -4.20 -7.96
C PRO A 42 -3.28 -5.51 -7.39
N PRO A 43 -2.78 -6.42 -8.25
CA PRO A 43 -2.07 -7.61 -7.80
C PRO A 43 -0.94 -7.22 -6.83
N GLY A 44 -0.97 -7.77 -5.60
CA GLY A 44 -0.02 -7.46 -4.53
C GLY A 44 -0.57 -6.61 -3.37
N LEU A 45 -1.67 -5.88 -3.57
CA LEU A 45 -2.33 -5.11 -2.51
C LEU A 45 -3.46 -5.89 -1.83
N ALA A 46 -4.17 -6.73 -2.60
CA ALA A 46 -5.23 -7.60 -2.09
C ALA A 46 -4.75 -8.55 -0.96
N LYS A 47 -3.49 -9.00 -1.02
CA LYS A 47 -2.91 -9.93 -0.03
C LYS A 47 -2.54 -9.27 1.30
N LYS A 48 -2.55 -7.93 1.36
CA LYS A 48 -2.26 -7.15 2.57
C LYS A 48 -3.51 -6.83 3.39
N ASN A 49 -4.70 -7.21 2.91
CA ASN A 49 -5.99 -6.98 3.57
C ASN A 49 -6.17 -5.53 4.05
N ASN A 50 -5.58 -4.56 3.35
CA ASN A 50 -5.48 -3.16 3.78
C ASN A 50 -6.42 -2.21 3.00
N GLY A 51 -7.50 -2.75 2.42
CA GLY A 51 -8.45 -1.98 1.64
C GLY A 51 -7.88 -1.36 0.36
N CYS A 52 -6.80 -1.94 -0.19
CA CYS A 52 -6.23 -1.54 -1.47
C CYS A 52 -5.55 -0.15 -1.44
N LEU A 53 -5.03 0.20 -0.26
CA LEU A 53 -4.22 1.40 -0.03
C LEU A 53 -2.74 1.17 -0.37
N PRO A 54 -2.07 2.09 -1.10
CA PRO A 54 -0.64 2.01 -1.39
C PRO A 54 0.18 1.82 -0.09
N PRO A 55 1.32 1.11 -0.10
CA PRO A 55 2.08 0.76 1.11
C PRO A 55 2.52 1.97 1.96
N GLY A 56 2.68 3.16 1.37
CA GLY A 56 2.93 4.41 2.11
C GLY A 56 1.70 4.99 2.83
N GLN A 57 0.50 4.65 2.37
CA GLN A 57 -0.79 4.99 2.99
C GLN A 57 -1.33 3.86 3.88
N ALA A 58 -0.78 2.64 3.75
CA ALA A 58 -1.18 1.46 4.51
C ALA A 58 -0.82 1.52 6.00
N LYS A 59 -0.02 2.50 6.44
CA LYS A 59 0.27 2.77 7.86
C LYS A 59 -0.85 3.50 8.60
N LYS A 60 -1.93 3.89 7.92
CA LYS A 60 -3.08 4.47 8.60
C LYS A 60 -3.68 3.47 9.58
N LEU A 61 -3.88 3.87 10.83
CA LEU A 61 -4.53 3.06 11.86
C LEU A 61 -6.00 2.78 11.53
N TYR A 62 -6.66 3.74 10.89
CA TYR A 62 -8.07 3.67 10.55
C TYR A 62 -8.30 4.00 9.07
N SER A 63 -9.29 3.36 8.48
CA SER A 63 -9.73 3.63 7.12
C SER A 63 -10.83 4.70 7.08
N MET A 64 -10.94 5.42 5.96
CA MET A 64 -12.09 6.29 5.72
C MET A 64 -13.38 5.48 5.75
N GLY A 65 -14.42 5.99 6.41
CA GLY A 65 -15.69 5.28 6.58
C GLY A 65 -15.67 4.16 7.62
N GLN A 66 -14.52 3.89 8.25
CA GLN A 66 -14.44 2.90 9.32
C GLN A 66 -15.20 3.40 10.55
N ARG A 67 -16.12 2.57 11.05
CA ARG A 67 -16.75 2.77 12.35
C ARG A 67 -15.80 2.31 13.46
N LEU A 68 -15.62 3.17 14.47
CA LEU A 68 -14.87 2.84 15.68
C LEU A 68 -15.68 1.89 16.58
N PRO A 69 -15.01 1.10 17.43
CA PRO A 69 -15.69 0.25 18.41
C PRO A 69 -16.66 1.04 19.29
N TYR A 70 -17.73 0.38 19.73
CA TYR A 70 -18.64 0.97 20.69
C TYR A 70 -17.87 1.32 21.98
N GLY A 71 -18.12 2.52 22.51
CA GLY A 71 -17.41 3.00 23.71
C GLY A 71 -15.95 3.41 23.48
N PHE A 72 -15.49 3.57 22.23
CA PHE A 72 -14.15 4.08 21.95
C PHE A 72 -13.88 5.41 22.67
N ASN A 73 -12.83 5.45 23.49
CA ASN A 73 -12.41 6.61 24.29
C ASN A 73 -10.98 7.09 23.96
N GLY A 74 -10.34 6.53 22.93
CA GLY A 74 -8.98 6.89 22.51
C GLY A 74 -8.90 8.17 21.69
N TYR A 75 -9.78 9.15 21.94
CA TYR A 75 -9.73 10.43 21.22
C TYR A 75 -8.56 11.26 21.74
N THR A 76 -7.90 11.96 20.82
CA THR A 76 -6.86 12.93 21.18
C THR A 76 -7.54 14.22 21.63
N PRO A 77 -7.24 14.73 22.84
CA PRO A 77 -7.68 16.04 23.27
C PRO A 77 -7.24 17.11 22.27
N TYR A 78 -8.11 18.07 21.96
CA TYR A 78 -7.81 19.13 20.98
C TYR A 78 -6.47 19.83 21.24
N ASN A 79 -6.19 20.12 22.51
CA ASN A 79 -4.96 20.81 22.93
C ASN A 79 -3.69 19.96 22.80
N GLN A 80 -3.82 18.63 22.62
CA GLN A 80 -2.69 17.73 22.39
C GLN A 80 -2.31 17.66 20.90
N ILE A 81 -3.18 18.13 20.00
CA ILE A 81 -2.85 18.27 18.59
C ILE A 81 -1.92 19.49 18.42
N PRO A 82 -0.77 19.37 17.74
CA PRO A 82 0.14 20.49 17.48
C PRO A 82 -0.57 21.72 16.92
N TYR A 83 -0.17 22.91 17.38
CA TYR A 83 -0.83 24.18 17.03
C TYR A 83 -0.82 24.45 15.52
N ASP A 84 0.29 24.17 14.85
CA ASP A 84 0.43 24.38 13.41
C ASP A 84 -0.56 23.53 12.61
N LEU A 85 -0.76 22.27 13.02
CA LEU A 85 -1.74 21.38 12.38
C LEU A 85 -3.17 21.83 12.62
N ARG A 86 -3.48 22.33 13.83
CA ARG A 86 -4.80 22.89 14.14
C ARG A 86 -5.12 24.07 13.23
N ARG A 87 -4.15 24.98 13.03
CA ARG A 87 -4.29 26.15 12.17
C ARG A 87 -4.32 25.79 10.68
N GLN A 88 -3.45 24.89 10.24
CA GLN A 88 -3.32 24.49 8.85
C GLN A 88 -4.59 23.82 8.32
N TYR A 89 -5.23 22.99 9.14
CA TYR A 89 -6.42 22.24 8.76
C TYR A 89 -7.73 22.80 9.33
N ASP A 90 -7.68 23.97 9.97
CA ASP A 90 -8.83 24.62 10.62
C ASP A 90 -9.63 23.64 11.50
N LEU A 91 -8.93 22.99 12.43
CA LEU A 91 -9.54 21.97 13.28
C LEU A 91 -10.50 22.62 14.29
N ASP A 92 -11.71 22.09 14.35
CA ASP A 92 -12.77 22.48 15.27
C ASP A 92 -12.43 22.05 16.70
N PRO A 93 -12.40 22.97 17.70
CA PRO A 93 -12.15 22.60 19.10
C PRO A 93 -13.18 21.65 19.71
N TYR A 94 -14.37 21.55 19.13
CA TYR A 94 -15.45 20.64 19.56
C TYR A 94 -15.50 19.34 18.73
N GLY A 95 -14.62 19.20 17.73
CA GLY A 95 -14.50 17.99 16.93
C GLY A 95 -13.90 16.82 17.70
N ARG A 96 -14.15 15.60 17.20
CA ARG A 96 -13.47 14.40 17.68
C ARG A 96 -12.36 14.01 16.72
N TYR A 97 -11.18 13.84 17.28
CA TYR A 97 -9.98 13.52 16.52
C TYR A 97 -9.23 12.35 17.14
N ILE A 98 -8.52 11.63 16.29
CA ILE A 98 -7.45 10.72 16.71
C ILE A 98 -6.20 11.22 16.00
N TYR A 99 -5.14 11.50 16.74
CA TYR A 99 -3.86 11.91 16.20
C TYR A 99 -2.85 10.79 16.44
N ASP A 100 -2.44 10.11 15.38
CA ASP A 100 -1.51 8.99 15.45
C ASP A 100 -0.72 8.81 14.15
N GLN A 101 0.54 8.39 14.25
CA GLN A 101 1.42 8.06 13.11
C GLN A 101 1.42 9.12 11.98
N HIS A 102 1.42 10.40 12.35
CA HIS A 102 1.36 11.53 11.43
C HIS A 102 0.07 11.61 10.60
N TYR A 103 -1.04 11.12 11.16
CA TYR A 103 -2.37 11.33 10.61
C TYR A 103 -3.32 11.87 11.68
N ILE A 104 -4.23 12.74 11.24
CA ILE A 104 -5.38 13.17 12.04
C ILE A 104 -6.62 12.53 11.42
N TYR A 105 -7.27 11.67 12.19
CA TYR A 105 -8.55 11.06 11.83
C TYR A 105 -9.66 11.91 12.43
N ARG A 106 -10.45 12.58 11.59
CA ARG A 106 -11.68 13.24 12.05
C ARG A 106 -12.76 12.18 12.20
N VAL A 107 -13.42 12.18 13.34
CA VAL A 107 -14.47 11.22 13.67
C VAL A 107 -15.77 11.97 13.82
N ASP A 108 -16.82 11.47 13.18
CA ASP A 108 -18.17 11.99 13.39
C ASP A 108 -18.63 11.66 14.84
N PRO A 109 -18.96 12.66 15.66
CA PRO A 109 -19.27 12.46 17.07
C PRO A 109 -20.58 11.69 17.31
N LYS A 110 -21.48 11.63 16.32
CA LYS A 110 -22.77 10.92 16.40
C LYS A 110 -22.64 9.46 15.98
N THR A 111 -21.91 9.19 14.90
CA THR A 111 -21.85 7.87 14.26
C THR A 111 -20.58 7.08 14.59
N GLN A 112 -19.58 7.74 15.18
CA GLN A 112 -18.23 7.21 15.45
C GLN A 112 -17.53 6.70 14.18
N ILE A 113 -17.85 7.28 13.04
CA ILE A 113 -17.22 6.94 11.76
C ILE A 113 -16.09 7.91 11.47
N VAL A 114 -14.96 7.38 11.00
CA VAL A 114 -13.86 8.20 10.47
C VAL A 114 -14.33 8.88 9.19
N SER A 115 -14.54 10.20 9.28
CA SER A 115 -15.07 11.04 8.20
C SER A 115 -14.00 11.74 7.39
N ALA A 116 -12.81 11.95 7.97
CA ALA A 116 -11.65 12.50 7.28
C ALA A 116 -10.34 11.90 7.77
N ILE A 117 -9.34 11.82 6.89
CA ILE A 117 -7.96 11.47 7.23
C ILE A 117 -7.05 12.55 6.65
N LEU A 118 -6.44 13.33 7.54
CA LEU A 118 -5.57 14.45 7.21
C LEU A 118 -4.12 14.03 7.46
N ASN A 119 -3.21 14.47 6.60
CA ASN A 119 -1.79 14.16 6.75
C ASN A 119 -1.13 15.18 7.69
N ALA A 120 -0.53 14.73 8.78
CA ALA A 120 0.08 15.58 9.79
C ALA A 120 1.60 15.70 9.62
N ILE A 121 2.11 15.51 8.41
CA ILE A 121 3.49 15.89 8.07
C ILE A 121 3.50 17.41 7.96
N LEU A 122 4.13 18.07 8.93
CA LEU A 122 4.47 19.48 8.85
C LEU A 122 5.40 19.66 7.64
N ARG A 123 5.01 20.54 6.72
CA ARG A 123 5.79 20.89 5.52
C ARG A 123 6.30 22.31 5.63
#